data_AF-A0A523WKJ6-F1
#
_entry.id   AF-A0A523WKJ6-F1
#
_cell.length_a   1.000
_cell.length_b   1.000
_cell.length_c   1.000
_cell.angle_alpha   90.00
_cell.angle_beta   90.00
_cell.angle_gamma   90.00
#
_symmetry.space_group_name_H-M   'P 1'
#
loop_
_entity.id
_entity.type
_entity.pdbx_description
1 polymer ?
#
loop_
_entity_poly.entity_id
_entity_poly.type
_entity_poly.pdbx_seq_one_letter_code
_entity_poly.pdbx_strand_id
1 'polypeptide(L)' 'MTHSDPEVQKALIRLNDALCSWERSTGRESVLILREQGGYVHRSVSGKPGPPEDVTDSQIVKTIVDE' A
#
# COMPACT_ATOMS: atom_id res chain seq x y z
N MET A 1 4.12 9.91 -1.26
CA MET A 1 3.40 11.18 -1.05
C MET A 1 2.64 11.13 0.26
N THR A 2 2.51 12.26 0.95
CA THR A 2 1.79 12.37 2.23
C THR A 2 0.42 12.99 1.98
N HIS A 3 -0.62 12.46 2.62
CA HIS A 3 -1.97 13.03 2.52
C HIS A 3 -2.01 14.41 3.21
N SER A 4 -2.81 15.35 2.70
CA SER A 4 -2.93 16.71 3.27
C SER A 4 -3.60 16.74 4.63
N ASP A 5 -4.59 15.86 4.84
CA ASP A 5 -5.22 15.60 6.15
C ASP A 5 -4.34 14.68 7.03
N PRO A 6 -3.89 15.14 8.20
CA PRO A 6 -3.04 14.37 9.11
C PRO A 6 -3.76 13.17 9.77
N GLU A 7 -5.09 13.19 9.91
CA GLU A 7 -5.85 12.05 10.44
C GLU A 7 -5.92 10.93 9.42
N VAL A 8 -6.09 11.27 8.13
CA VAL A 8 -5.98 10.29 7.05
C VAL A 8 -4.59 9.68 7.02
N GLN A 9 -3.53 10.48 7.15
CA GLN A 9 -2.17 9.96 7.24
C GLN A 9 -1.98 8.97 8.39
N LYS A 10 -2.48 9.28 9.59
CA LYS A 10 -2.43 8.36 10.75
C LYS A 10 -3.19 7.07 10.49
N ALA A 11 -4.37 7.14 9.86
CA ALA A 11 -5.16 5.99 9.50
C ALA A 11 -4.43 5.07 8.51
N LEU A 12 -3.78 5.65 7.50
CA LEU A 12 -2.97 4.93 6.51
C LEU A 12 -1.79 4.19 7.15
N ILE A 13 -1.09 4.84 8.09
CA ILE A 13 0.01 4.22 8.84
C ILE A 13 -0.50 3.01 9.63
N ARG A 14 -1.59 3.17 10.39
CA ARG A 14 -2.18 2.07 11.17
C ARG A 14 -2.63 0.91 10.30
N LEU A 15 -3.21 1.20 9.14
CA LEU A 15 -3.63 0.18 8.18
C LEU A 15 -2.43 -0.59 7.61
N ASN A 16 -1.37 0.12 7.23
CA ASN A 16 -0.12 -0.51 6.80
C ASN A 16 0.47 -1.40 7.90
N ASP A 17 0.54 -0.93 9.14
CA ASP A 17 1.08 -1.72 10.26
C ASP A 17 0.29 -3.01 10.50
N ALA A 18 -1.04 -2.94 10.39
CA ALA A 18 -1.92 -4.10 10.50
C ALA A 18 -1.67 -5.12 9.37
N LEU A 19 -1.52 -4.65 8.13
CA LEU A 19 -1.18 -5.50 6.98
C LEU A 19 0.19 -6.16 7.18
N CYS A 20 1.22 -5.40 7.55
CA CYS A 20 2.54 -5.95 7.87
C CYS A 20 2.47 -7.08 8.91
N SER A 21 1.65 -6.89 9.95
CA SER A 21 1.49 -7.88 11.01
C SER A 21 0.82 -9.15 10.51
N TRP A 22 -0.19 -9.02 9.65
CA TRP A 22 -0.88 -10.14 9.02
C TRP A 22 0.04 -10.92 8.08
N GLU A 23 0.81 -10.22 7.23
CA GLU A 23 1.78 -10.84 6.31
C GLU A 23 2.82 -11.66 7.08
N ARG A 24 3.41 -11.09 8.13
CA ARG A 24 4.36 -11.81 9.01
C ARG A 24 3.76 -13.06 9.65
N SER A 25 2.46 -13.02 10.00
CA SER A 25 1.79 -14.15 10.65
C SER A 25 1.40 -15.28 9.70
N THR A 26 1.25 -14.96 8.41
CA THR A 26 0.73 -15.90 7.40
C THR A 26 1.76 -16.32 6.38
N GLY A 27 2.88 -15.60 6.27
CA GLY A 27 3.87 -15.78 5.20
C GLY A 27 3.35 -15.36 3.82
N ARG A 28 2.23 -14.63 3.76
CA ARG A 28 1.61 -14.16 2.51
C ARG A 28 2.01 -12.72 2.24
N GLU A 29 2.03 -12.35 0.96
CA GLU A 29 2.25 -10.98 0.54
C GLU A 29 0.92 -10.27 0.21
N SER A 30 0.89 -8.95 0.38
CA SER A 30 -0.26 -8.13 0.03
C SER A 30 0.14 -6.76 -0.55
N VAL A 31 -0.78 -6.21 -1.33
CA VAL A 31 -0.69 -4.87 -1.91
C VAL A 31 -1.88 -4.06 -1.44
N LEU A 32 -1.60 -2.84 -0.96
CA LEU A 32 -2.62 -1.85 -0.66
C LEU A 32 -2.49 -0.69 -1.65
N ILE A 33 -3.58 -0.45 -2.39
CA ILE A 33 -3.71 0.67 -3.32
C ILE A 33 -4.94 1.47 -2.89
N LEU A 34 -4.72 2.73 -2.51
CA LEU A 34 -5.77 3.67 -2.18
C LEU A 34 -5.72 4.83 -3.15
N ARG A 35 -6.86 5.12 -3.78
CA ARG A 35 -7.04 6.22 -4.73
C ARG A 35 -8.21 7.07 -4.29
N GLU A 36 -7.97 8.36 -4.08
CA GLU A 36 -8.99 9.32 -3.72
C GLU A 36 -9.44 10.13 -4.95
N GLN A 37 -10.73 10.50 -5.00
CA GLN A 37 -11.19 11.53 -5.92
C GLN A 37 -10.58 12.87 -5.52
N GLY A 38 -9.61 13.34 -6.31
CA GLY A 38 -8.78 14.50 -5.96
C GLY A 38 -7.29 14.29 -6.27
N GLY A 39 -6.91 13.08 -6.66
CA GLY A 39 -5.56 12.79 -7.18
C GLY A 39 -4.58 12.28 -6.13
N TYR A 40 -4.99 12.10 -4.87
CA TYR A 40 -4.18 11.41 -3.89
C TYR A 40 -4.12 9.91 -4.20
N VAL A 41 -2.90 9.38 -4.23
CA VAL A 41 -2.62 7.96 -4.44
C VAL A 41 -1.65 7.48 -3.38
N HIS A 42 -2.06 6.46 -2.61
CA HIS A 42 -1.21 5.76 -1.64
C HIS A 42 -1.02 4.32 -2.08
N ARG A 43 0.25 3.88 -2.09
CA ARG A 43 0.65 2.54 -2.50
C ARG A 43 1.62 1.95 -1.47
N SER A 44 1.36 0.73 -1.03
CA SER A 44 2.29 -0.08 -0.25
C SER A 44 2.29 -1.53 -0.70
N VAL A 45 3.46 -2.15 -0.65
CA VAL A 45 3.71 -3.55 -1.00
C VAL A 45 4.45 -4.19 0.15
N SER A 46 3.97 -5.33 0.64
CA SER A 46 4.58 -6.08 1.75
C SER A 46 4.88 -5.18 2.96
N GLY A 47 3.92 -4.29 3.27
CA GLY A 47 4.03 -3.36 4.37
C GLY A 47 4.97 -2.16 4.19
N LYS A 48 5.69 -2.08 3.06
CA LYS A 48 6.63 -0.99 2.78
C LYS A 48 5.96 0.07 1.91
N PRO A 49 6.10 1.36 2.23
CA PRO A 49 5.58 2.42 1.37
C PRO A 49 6.36 2.48 0.05
N GLY A 50 5.62 2.51 -1.06
CA GLY A 50 6.12 2.93 -2.38
C GLY A 50 6.82 1.85 -3.22
N PRO A 51 6.09 1.14 -4.11
CA PRO A 51 6.69 0.76 -5.38
C PRO A 51 7.12 2.02 -6.16
N PRO A 52 8.12 1.95 -7.06
CA PRO A 52 8.60 3.11 -7.82
C PRO A 52 7.46 3.84 -8.54
N GLU A 53 7.56 5.17 -8.68
CA GLU A 53 6.50 6.00 -9.30
C GLU A 53 6.19 5.59 -10.75
N ASP A 54 7.17 4.96 -11.42
CA ASP A 54 7.09 4.45 -12.79
C ASP A 54 6.32 3.13 -12.93
N VAL A 55 5.84 2.55 -11.82
CA VAL A 55 5.11 1.28 -11.80
C VAL A 55 3.60 1.52 -11.78
N THR A 56 2.91 0.96 -12.77
CA THR A 56 1.45 0.95 -12.85
C THR A 56 0.84 0.00 -11.83
N ASP A 57 -0.38 0.29 -11.38
CA ASP A 57 -1.14 -0.57 -10.47
C ASP A 57 -1.23 -2.02 -11.00
N SER A 58 -1.40 -2.21 -12.31
CA SER A 58 -1.45 -3.54 -12.94
C SER A 58 -0.11 -4.29 -12.84
N GLN A 59 1.02 -3.59 -12.87
CA GLN A 59 2.34 -4.20 -12.67
C GLN A 59 2.55 -4.59 -11.21
N ILE A 60 2.09 -3.75 -10.27
CA ILE A 60 2.18 -4.01 -8.83
C ILE A 60 1.38 -5.27 -8.46
N VAL A 61 0.15 -5.40 -8.98
CA VAL A 61 -0.71 -6.55 -8.67
C VAL A 61 -0.11 -7.84 -9.25
N LYS A 62 0.46 -7.82 -10.45
CA LYS A 62 1.10 -9.00 -11.05
C LYS A 62 2.24 -9.56 -10.21
N THR A 63 3.04 -8.70 -9.56
CA THR A 63 4.16 -9.12 -8.72
C THR A 63 3.73 -10.04 -7.56
N ILE A 64 2.49 -9.91 -7.07
CA ILE A 64 1.97 -10.72 -5.95
C ILE A 64 1.13 -11.91 -6.42
N VAL A 65 0.51 -11.82 -7.60
CA VAL A 65 -0.40 -12.86 -8.10
C VAL A 65 0.33 -13.97 -8.86
N ASP A 66 1.52 -13.68 -9.38
CA ASP A 66 2.33 -14.61 -10.18
C ASP A 66 3.37 -15.40 -9.35
N GLU A 67 3.41 -15.26 -8.01
CA GLU A 67 4.13 -16.12 -7.05
C GLU A 67 3.25 -17.23 -6.47
#